data_AF-A0A667HXL3-F1
#
_entry.id   AF-A0A667HXL3-F1
#
_cell.length_a   1.000
_cell.length_b   1.000
_cell.length_c   1.000
_cell.angle_alpha   90.00
_cell.angle_beta   90.00
_cell.angle_gamma   90.00
#
_symmetry.space_group_name_H-M   'P 1'
#
loop_
_entity.id
_entity.type
_entity.pdbx_description
1 polymer ?
#
loop_
_entity_poly.entity_id
_entity_poly.type
_entity_poly.pdbx_seq_one_letter_code
_entity_poly.pdbx_strand_id
1 'polypeptide(L)'
;MKTFVVGISGVTNGGKTTLAKNLQKHLPNCSIVSQDDFFKPESEIEIDANGFLQYDVLEALNMEKMMSTISCWMESQGQSLASTDSGSAEEIPILIVEGFLLFNYKPLDTLWNRSYFLTIPYEECKRRRSTRVYEPPDTPGYFDGHVWPMYLKHRREMAKITWEIVYLDGTKSAEDLFKEVYEDLIQELAKQKGLHVTT
;
A
#
# COMPACT_ATOMS: atom_id res chain seq x y z
N MET A 1 -12.43 -6.17 -18.97
CA MET A 1 -12.99 -6.01 -17.61
C MET A 1 -12.50 -4.71 -16.98
N LYS A 2 -13.30 -4.08 -16.12
CA LYS A 2 -12.79 -3.06 -15.19
C LYS A 2 -12.14 -3.80 -14.01
N THR A 3 -10.92 -3.43 -13.64
CA THR A 3 -10.25 -3.88 -12.41
C THR A 3 -10.59 -2.93 -11.25
N PHE A 4 -10.32 -3.35 -10.02
CA PHE A 4 -10.39 -2.50 -8.83
C PHE A 4 -9.05 -2.50 -8.10
N VAL A 5 -8.38 -1.36 -8.06
CA VAL A 5 -7.06 -1.21 -7.44
C VAL A 5 -7.18 -0.45 -6.12
N VAL A 6 -6.75 -1.09 -5.04
CA VAL A 6 -6.70 -0.55 -3.69
C VAL A 6 -5.26 -0.20 -3.33
N GLY A 7 -5.01 1.04 -2.95
CA GLY A 7 -3.75 1.43 -2.33
C GLY A 7 -3.85 1.36 -0.80
N ILE A 8 -2.94 0.63 -0.14
CA ILE A 8 -2.80 0.62 1.32
C ILE A 8 -1.42 1.15 1.68
N SER A 9 -1.36 2.44 1.99
CA SER A 9 -0.14 3.08 2.45
C SER A 9 -0.17 3.42 3.93
N GLY A 10 0.87 4.09 4.41
CA GLY A 10 0.98 4.44 5.81
C GLY A 10 2.37 4.26 6.37
N VAL A 11 2.50 4.75 7.60
CA VAL A 11 3.72 4.72 8.39
C VAL A 11 4.32 3.31 8.50
N THR A 12 5.65 3.24 8.64
CA THR A 12 6.35 1.99 8.95
C THR A 12 5.78 1.32 10.22
N ASN A 13 5.77 -0.01 10.24
CA ASN A 13 5.17 -0.82 11.31
C ASN A 13 3.69 -0.49 11.66
N GLY A 14 2.96 0.15 10.75
CA GLY A 14 1.55 0.51 10.92
C GLY A 14 0.54 -0.62 10.68
N GLY A 15 0.97 -1.80 10.22
CA GLY A 15 0.09 -2.96 9.97
C GLY A 15 -0.39 -3.17 8.52
N LYS A 16 0.19 -2.45 7.55
CA LYS A 16 -0.18 -2.49 6.12
C LYS A 16 -0.29 -3.91 5.54
N THR A 17 0.80 -4.68 5.56
CA THR A 17 0.85 -6.04 5.02
C THR A 17 -0.15 -6.98 5.69
N THR A 18 -0.37 -6.84 7.01
CA THR A 18 -1.37 -7.64 7.73
C THR A 18 -2.78 -7.32 7.25
N LEU A 19 -3.11 -6.03 7.12
CA LEU A 19 -4.40 -5.58 6.60
C LEU A 19 -4.63 -6.08 5.16
N ALA A 20 -3.63 -5.92 4.28
CA ALA A 20 -3.69 -6.40 2.90
C ALA A 20 -3.95 -7.91 2.82
N LYS A 21 -3.21 -8.71 3.59
CA LYS A 21 -3.38 -10.17 3.65
C LYS A 21 -4.73 -10.59 4.23
N ASN A 22 -5.26 -9.86 5.20
CA ASN A 22 -6.58 -10.14 5.75
C ASN A 22 -7.69 -9.82 4.75
N LEU A 23 -7.59 -8.70 4.02
CA LEU A 23 -8.53 -8.36 2.94
C LEU A 23 -8.49 -9.40 1.82
N GLN A 24 -7.31 -9.79 1.35
CA GLN A 24 -7.16 -10.80 0.31
C GLN A 24 -7.85 -12.12 0.64
N LYS A 25 -7.82 -12.56 1.90
CA LYS A 25 -8.50 -13.80 2.32
C LYS A 25 -10.02 -13.74 2.21
N HIS A 26 -10.61 -12.55 2.20
CA HIS A 26 -12.06 -12.34 2.23
C HIS A 26 -12.61 -11.70 0.95
N LEU A 27 -11.74 -11.40 -0.02
CA LEU A 27 -12.10 -10.82 -1.31
C LEU A 27 -11.86 -11.85 -2.43
N PRO A 28 -12.86 -12.09 -3.30
CA PRO A 28 -12.67 -12.96 -4.45
C PRO A 28 -11.71 -12.30 -5.45
N ASN A 29 -10.96 -13.14 -6.19
CA ASN A 29 -10.04 -12.71 -7.25
C ASN A 29 -9.11 -11.54 -6.84
N CYS A 30 -8.52 -11.63 -5.64
CA CYS A 30 -7.69 -10.59 -5.05
C CYS A 30 -6.19 -10.94 -5.07
N SER A 31 -5.38 -10.07 -5.66
CA SER A 31 -3.91 -10.17 -5.66
C SER A 31 -3.29 -9.09 -4.77
N ILE A 32 -2.05 -9.30 -4.32
CA ILE A 32 -1.27 -8.32 -3.55
C ILE A 32 0.06 -8.05 -4.26
N VAL A 33 0.45 -6.79 -4.36
CA VAL A 33 1.81 -6.35 -4.68
C VAL A 33 2.35 -5.55 -3.51
N SER A 34 3.48 -5.99 -2.94
CA SER A 34 4.12 -5.34 -1.78
C SER A 34 5.29 -4.48 -2.23
N GLN A 35 5.30 -3.20 -1.87
CA GLN A 35 6.39 -2.27 -2.23
C GLN A 35 7.75 -2.71 -1.67
N ASP A 36 7.75 -3.37 -0.50
CA ASP A 36 8.96 -3.89 0.15
C ASP A 36 9.71 -4.92 -0.74
N ASP A 37 9.03 -5.57 -1.70
CA ASP A 37 9.65 -6.52 -2.64
C ASP A 37 10.49 -5.84 -3.73
N PHE A 38 10.48 -4.50 -3.78
CA PHE A 38 11.12 -3.69 -4.82
C PHE A 38 12.26 -2.81 -4.30
N PHE A 39 12.77 -3.05 -3.09
CA PHE A 39 14.01 -2.39 -2.65
C PHE A 39 15.18 -2.74 -3.57
N LYS A 40 16.03 -1.74 -3.83
CA LYS A 40 17.32 -1.94 -4.48
C LYS A 40 18.29 -2.69 -3.55
N PRO A 41 19.31 -3.36 -4.10
CA PRO A 41 20.36 -3.94 -3.26
C PRO A 41 21.06 -2.85 -2.45
N GLU A 42 21.54 -3.18 -1.23
CA GLU A 42 22.20 -2.24 -0.32
C GLU A 42 23.35 -1.45 -0.99
N SER A 43 24.07 -2.08 -1.93
CA SER A 43 25.15 -1.43 -2.69
C SER A 43 24.71 -0.22 -3.54
N GLU A 44 23.42 -0.10 -3.82
CA GLU A 44 22.83 1.03 -4.56
C GLU A 44 22.13 2.04 -3.63
N ILE A 45 22.13 1.80 -2.32
CA ILE A 45 21.51 2.68 -1.34
C ILE A 45 22.53 3.73 -0.90
N GLU A 46 22.19 5.00 -1.10
CA GLU A 46 23.03 6.11 -0.68
C GLU A 46 23.10 6.21 0.85
N ILE A 47 24.20 6.78 1.34
CA ILE A 47 24.42 7.08 2.76
C ILE A 47 24.53 8.59 2.91
N ASP A 48 23.77 9.16 3.85
CA ASP A 48 23.83 10.60 4.12
C ASP A 48 25.10 11.03 4.91
N ALA A 49 25.23 12.33 5.14
CA ALA A 49 26.36 12.89 5.90
C ALA A 49 26.44 12.43 7.37
N ASN A 50 25.35 11.87 7.91
CA ASN A 50 25.29 11.34 9.27
C ASN A 50 25.53 9.81 9.31
N GLY A 51 25.74 9.17 8.16
CA GLY A 51 25.96 7.73 8.07
C GLY A 51 24.66 6.92 7.99
N PHE A 52 23.51 7.53 7.71
CA PHE A 52 22.23 6.81 7.57
C PHE A 52 21.98 6.37 6.12
N LEU A 53 21.71 5.08 5.94
CA LEU A 53 21.25 4.51 4.68
C LEU A 53 19.91 5.12 4.28
N GLN A 54 19.78 5.57 3.04
CA GLN A 54 18.60 6.29 2.57
C GLN A 54 17.47 5.34 2.13
N TYR A 55 16.98 4.43 2.98
CA TYR A 55 15.92 3.47 2.58
C TYR A 55 14.53 4.11 2.46
N ASP A 56 14.19 5.05 3.34
CA ASP A 56 12.86 5.65 3.39
C ASP A 56 12.61 6.74 2.31
N VAL A 57 13.15 6.58 1.09
CA VAL A 57 12.93 7.47 -0.07
C VAL A 57 12.62 6.66 -1.35
N LEU A 58 12.03 7.30 -2.37
CA LEU A 58 11.65 6.62 -3.62
C LEU A 58 12.87 6.09 -4.39
N GLU A 59 14.02 6.76 -4.27
CA GLU A 59 15.27 6.41 -4.92
C GLU A 59 15.84 5.07 -4.44
N ALA A 60 15.46 4.60 -3.25
CA ALA A 60 15.82 3.29 -2.73
C ALA A 60 15.02 2.13 -3.34
N LEU A 61 13.98 2.43 -4.12
CA LEU A 61 13.05 1.47 -4.69
C LEU A 61 13.20 1.41 -6.21
N ASN A 62 13.07 0.21 -6.77
CA ASN A 62 12.89 0.01 -8.20
C ASN A 62 11.41 0.17 -8.57
N MET A 63 10.93 1.43 -8.55
CA MET A 63 9.53 1.77 -8.84
C MET A 63 9.12 1.44 -10.28
N GLU A 64 10.06 1.43 -11.24
CA GLU A 64 9.80 0.99 -12.61
C GLU A 64 9.45 -0.50 -12.67
N LYS A 65 10.19 -1.35 -11.96
CA LYS A 65 9.88 -2.79 -11.84
C LYS A 65 8.55 -3.03 -11.14
N MET A 66 8.22 -2.22 -10.13
CA MET A 66 6.92 -2.25 -9.46
C MET A 66 5.78 -1.89 -10.42
N MET A 67 5.92 -0.81 -11.18
CA MET A 67 4.96 -0.42 -12.22
C MET A 67 4.78 -1.51 -13.27
N SER A 68 5.87 -2.10 -13.74
CA SER A 68 5.84 -3.23 -14.70
C SER A 68 5.05 -4.42 -14.14
N THR A 69 5.26 -4.76 -12.87
CA THR A 69 4.51 -5.84 -12.19
C THR A 69 3.01 -5.54 -12.12
N ILE A 70 2.63 -4.31 -11.79
CA ILE A 70 1.24 -3.87 -11.76
C ILE A 70 0.62 -3.93 -13.16
N SER A 71 1.32 -3.44 -14.19
CA SER A 71 0.87 -3.48 -15.58
C SER A 71 0.67 -4.90 -16.09
N CYS A 72 1.63 -5.81 -15.84
CA CYS A 72 1.49 -7.23 -16.20
C CYS A 72 0.30 -7.87 -15.51
N TRP A 73 0.05 -7.54 -14.23
CA TRP A 73 -1.16 -8.01 -13.55
C TRP A 73 -2.42 -7.51 -14.25
N MET A 74 -2.51 -6.22 -14.58
CA MET A 74 -3.67 -5.64 -15.27
C MET A 74 -3.93 -6.29 -16.64
N GLU A 75 -2.88 -6.51 -17.42
CA GLU A 75 -2.97 -7.16 -18.74
C GLU A 75 -3.47 -8.62 -18.63
N SER A 76 -3.01 -9.36 -17.61
CA SER A 76 -3.44 -10.74 -17.38
C SER A 76 -4.95 -10.86 -17.12
N GLN A 77 -5.54 -9.85 -16.47
CA GLN A 77 -6.99 -9.80 -16.22
C GLN A 77 -7.79 -9.53 -17.51
N GLY A 78 -7.19 -8.87 -18.50
CA GLY A 78 -7.79 -8.67 -19.83
C GLY A 78 -7.82 -9.96 -20.68
N GLN A 79 -6.80 -10.81 -20.55
CA GLN A 79 -6.65 -12.03 -21.37
C GLN A 79 -7.49 -13.21 -20.85
N SER A 80 -7.74 -13.29 -19.54
CA SER A 80 -8.51 -14.39 -18.91
C SER A 80 -9.97 -14.49 -19.37
N LEU A 81 -10.50 -13.49 -20.09
CA LEU A 81 -11.90 -13.42 -20.53
C LEU A 81 -12.12 -13.92 -21.96
N ALA A 82 -11.08 -14.02 -22.79
CA ALA A 82 -11.25 -14.48 -24.17
C ALA A 82 -11.59 -15.99 -24.26
N SER A 83 -11.58 -16.70 -23.13
CA SER A 83 -11.65 -18.16 -23.05
C SER A 83 -12.85 -18.74 -22.29
N THR A 84 -13.74 -17.91 -21.69
CA THR A 84 -14.87 -18.41 -20.89
C THR A 84 -16.23 -17.92 -21.37
N ASP A 85 -16.89 -18.78 -22.16
CA ASP A 85 -18.30 -18.69 -22.51
C ASP A 85 -19.15 -19.27 -21.35
N SER A 86 -19.35 -18.51 -20.27
CA SER A 86 -20.27 -18.93 -19.20
C SER A 86 -20.79 -17.75 -18.38
N GLY A 87 -22.12 -17.63 -18.28
CA GLY A 87 -22.88 -16.57 -17.60
C GLY A 87 -22.76 -16.53 -16.08
N SER A 88 -21.56 -16.62 -15.53
CA SER A 88 -21.27 -16.24 -14.14
C SER A 88 -21.20 -14.72 -14.02
N ALA A 89 -21.72 -14.15 -12.93
CA ALA A 89 -21.66 -12.72 -12.68
C ALA A 89 -20.20 -12.23 -12.77
N GLU A 90 -19.93 -11.16 -13.54
CA GLU A 90 -18.58 -10.58 -13.69
C GLU A 90 -17.98 -10.26 -12.32
N GLU A 91 -17.08 -11.11 -11.83
CA GLU A 91 -16.29 -10.85 -10.62
C GLU A 91 -15.14 -9.90 -10.95
N ILE A 92 -15.28 -8.64 -10.55
CA ILE A 92 -14.26 -7.60 -10.71
C ILE A 92 -12.94 -8.07 -10.08
N PRO A 93 -11.84 -8.22 -10.85
CA PRO A 93 -10.53 -8.54 -10.30
C PRO A 93 -10.00 -7.41 -9.42
N ILE A 94 -9.45 -7.76 -8.27
CA ILE A 94 -8.98 -6.82 -7.25
C ILE A 94 -7.46 -6.90 -7.13
N LEU A 95 -6.79 -5.75 -7.16
CA LEU A 95 -5.38 -5.62 -6.82
C LEU A 95 -5.24 -4.75 -5.59
N ILE A 96 -4.61 -5.29 -4.55
CA ILE A 96 -4.14 -4.52 -3.41
C ILE A 96 -2.66 -4.21 -3.64
N VAL A 97 -2.31 -2.93 -3.68
CA VAL A 97 -0.92 -2.48 -3.66
C VAL A 97 -0.65 -1.91 -2.26
N GLU A 98 0.30 -2.49 -1.54
CA GLU A 98 0.62 -2.07 -0.17
C GLU A 98 2.08 -1.65 -0.04
N GLY A 99 2.34 -0.55 0.69
CA GLY A 99 3.67 0.04 0.73
C GLY A 99 3.71 1.38 1.46
N PHE A 100 4.87 1.79 1.97
CA PHE A 100 4.97 3.01 2.78
C PHE A 100 5.10 4.32 1.98
N LEU A 101 5.42 4.27 0.68
CA LEU A 101 5.62 5.44 -0.22
C LEU A 101 4.75 5.46 -1.47
N LEU A 102 3.61 4.76 -1.45
CA LEU A 102 2.77 4.63 -2.66
C LEU A 102 2.24 5.97 -3.17
N PHE A 103 1.71 6.79 -2.26
CA PHE A 103 0.96 8.00 -2.62
C PHE A 103 1.82 9.22 -2.94
N ASN A 104 3.14 9.07 -2.85
CA ASN A 104 4.13 10.08 -3.22
C ASN A 104 4.65 9.90 -4.65
N TYR A 105 4.34 8.76 -5.29
CA TYR A 105 4.86 8.42 -6.61
C TYR A 105 3.88 8.78 -7.73
N LYS A 106 4.16 9.91 -8.40
CA LYS A 106 3.29 10.52 -9.41
C LYS A 106 2.75 9.62 -10.50
N PRO A 107 3.53 8.66 -11.05
CA PRO A 107 3.00 7.75 -12.07
C PRO A 107 1.84 6.85 -11.59
N LEU A 108 1.60 6.73 -10.28
CA LEU A 108 0.49 5.97 -9.72
C LEU A 108 -0.74 6.84 -9.37
N ASP A 109 -0.69 8.18 -9.48
CA ASP A 109 -1.74 9.09 -8.97
C ASP A 109 -3.14 8.77 -9.53
N THR A 110 -3.24 8.27 -10.76
CA THR A 110 -4.53 7.93 -11.40
C THR A 110 -4.90 6.45 -11.31
N LEU A 111 -4.10 5.64 -10.61
CA LEU A 111 -4.30 4.19 -10.52
C LEU A 111 -5.43 3.82 -9.54
N TRP A 112 -5.59 4.61 -8.48
CA TRP A 112 -6.31 4.18 -7.28
C TRP A 112 -7.83 4.30 -7.42
N ASN A 113 -8.54 3.19 -7.22
CA ASN A 113 -9.99 3.21 -7.01
C ASN A 113 -10.33 3.52 -5.55
N ARG A 114 -9.54 3.03 -4.60
CA ARG A 114 -9.65 3.38 -3.18
C ARG A 114 -8.26 3.46 -2.54
N SER A 115 -8.08 4.39 -1.61
CA SER A 115 -6.79 4.64 -0.95
C SER A 115 -6.97 4.70 0.56
N TYR A 116 -6.20 3.89 1.28
CA TYR A 116 -6.15 3.85 2.74
C TYR A 116 -4.75 4.23 3.22
N PHE A 117 -4.67 4.99 4.32
CA PHE A 117 -3.41 5.40 4.91
C PHE A 117 -3.38 5.14 6.42
N LEU A 118 -2.56 4.17 6.84
CA LEU A 118 -2.37 3.84 8.26
C LEU A 118 -1.48 4.87 8.96
N THR A 119 -1.98 5.42 10.06
CA THR A 119 -1.26 6.35 10.92
C THR A 119 -1.12 5.78 12.32
N ILE A 120 0.04 5.98 12.96
CA ILE A 120 0.23 5.78 14.39
C ILE A 120 1.08 6.94 14.93
N PRO A 121 0.95 7.30 16.21
CA PRO A 121 1.80 8.32 16.83
C PRO A 121 3.28 7.93 16.83
N TYR A 122 4.16 8.94 16.88
CA TYR A 122 5.62 8.78 16.89
C TYR A 122 6.10 7.72 17.90
N GLU A 123 5.66 7.82 19.15
CA GLU A 123 6.10 6.93 20.23
C GLU A 123 5.74 5.47 19.95
N GLU A 124 4.51 5.22 19.49
CA GLU A 124 4.06 3.87 19.17
C GLU A 124 4.77 3.33 17.92
N CYS A 125 5.02 4.19 16.92
CA CYS A 125 5.79 3.80 15.74
C CYS A 125 7.21 3.38 16.11
N LYS A 126 7.91 4.21 16.89
CA LYS A 126 9.27 3.95 17.37
C LYS A 126 9.33 2.65 18.16
N ARG A 127 8.38 2.47 19.09
CA ARG A 127 8.25 1.25 19.89
C ARG A 127 8.06 0.02 19.01
N ARG A 128 7.10 0.03 18.06
CA ARG A 128 6.86 -1.11 17.15
C ARG A 128 8.07 -1.38 16.25
N ARG A 129 8.69 -0.34 15.69
CA ARG A 129 9.88 -0.47 14.83
C ARG A 129 11.04 -1.13 15.56
N SER A 130 11.29 -0.74 16.81
CA SER A 130 12.36 -1.33 17.64
C SER A 130 12.20 -2.84 17.90
N THR A 131 11.00 -3.39 17.73
CA THR A 131 10.74 -4.84 17.88
C THR A 131 10.93 -5.65 16.60
N ARG A 132 11.07 -4.98 15.43
CA ARG A 132 11.29 -5.64 14.14
C ARG A 132 12.77 -5.59 13.79
N VAL A 133 13.32 -6.72 13.34
CA VAL A 133 14.67 -6.80 12.80
C VAL A 133 14.59 -6.58 11.29
N TYR A 134 15.32 -5.59 10.80
CA TYR A 134 15.50 -5.31 9.37
C TYR A 134 16.84 -5.89 8.89
N GLU A 135 16.98 -6.03 7.57
CA GLU A 135 18.23 -6.40 6.92
C GLU A 135 18.57 -5.32 5.87
N PRO A 136 19.61 -4.50 6.09
CA PRO A 136 20.44 -4.44 7.29
C PRO A 136 19.66 -3.93 8.54
N PRO A 137 20.11 -4.23 9.76
CA PRO A 137 19.47 -3.74 10.98
C PRO A 137 19.52 -2.21 11.09
N ASP A 138 18.48 -1.61 11.69
CA ASP A 138 18.46 -0.18 12.02
C ASP A 138 19.69 0.20 12.88
N THR A 139 20.45 1.21 12.45
CA THR A 139 21.59 1.73 13.24
C THR A 139 21.12 2.59 14.42
N PRO A 140 21.95 2.82 15.45
CA PRO A 140 21.57 3.71 16.56
C PRO A 140 21.14 5.09 16.07
N GLY A 141 19.96 5.53 16.50
CA GLY A 141 19.39 6.83 16.10
C GLY A 141 18.70 6.86 14.74
N TYR A 142 18.71 5.75 13.97
CA TYR A 142 18.15 5.70 12.61
C TYR A 142 16.67 6.11 12.54
N PHE A 143 15.87 5.71 13.54
CA PHE A 143 14.46 6.09 13.58
C PHE A 143 14.25 7.61 13.64
N ASP A 144 15.02 8.28 14.50
CA ASP A 144 14.89 9.71 14.75
C ASP A 144 15.60 10.55 13.68
N GLY A 145 16.72 10.03 13.16
CA GLY A 145 17.57 10.70 12.20
C GLY A 145 17.11 10.57 10.75
N HIS A 146 16.43 9.46 10.41
CA HIS A 146 16.05 9.17 9.01
C HIS A 146 14.57 8.82 8.86
N VAL A 147 14.11 7.74 9.50
CA VAL A 147 12.78 7.15 9.28
C VAL A 147 11.65 8.15 9.52
N TRP A 148 11.62 8.75 10.72
CA TRP A 148 10.54 9.66 11.09
C TRP A 148 10.61 10.99 10.33
N PRO A 149 11.79 11.63 10.18
CA PRO A 149 11.92 12.79 9.28
C PRO A 149 11.43 12.53 7.86
N MET A 150 11.78 11.38 7.27
CA MET A 150 11.30 11.01 5.93
C MET A 150 9.79 10.80 5.91
N TYR A 151 9.23 10.07 6.87
CA TYR A 151 7.77 9.95 7.00
C TYR A 151 7.07 11.31 7.07
N LEU A 152 7.59 12.26 7.86
CA LEU A 152 7.03 13.62 7.94
C LEU A 152 7.16 14.39 6.61
N LYS A 153 8.28 14.25 5.91
CA LYS A 153 8.47 14.81 4.56
C LYS A 153 7.39 14.27 3.61
N HIS A 154 7.20 12.95 3.57
CA HIS A 154 6.21 12.30 2.72
C HIS A 154 4.79 12.72 3.04
N ARG A 155 4.45 12.83 4.33
CA ARG A 155 3.14 13.36 4.78
C ARG A 155 2.87 14.79 4.30
N ARG A 156 3.90 15.65 4.22
CA ARG A 156 3.76 17.02 3.67
C ARG A 156 3.57 17.01 2.16
N GLU A 157 4.29 16.15 1.45
CA GLU A 157 4.12 15.99 0.00
C GLU A 157 2.71 15.51 -0.36
N MET A 158 2.15 14.61 0.46
CA MET A 158 0.77 14.12 0.33
C MET A 158 -0.28 15.22 0.50
N ALA A 159 0.03 16.37 1.09
CA ALA A 159 -0.93 17.47 1.21
C ALA A 159 -1.36 18.05 -0.16
N LYS A 160 -0.64 17.71 -1.24
CA LYS A 160 -0.93 18.12 -2.61
C LYS A 160 -1.73 17.07 -3.41
N ILE A 161 -2.15 15.98 -2.77
CA ILE A 161 -2.90 14.91 -3.41
C ILE A 161 -4.31 15.39 -3.77
N THR A 162 -4.78 14.99 -4.96
CA THR A 162 -6.06 15.40 -5.52
C THR A 162 -7.15 14.33 -5.45
N TRP A 163 -6.83 13.13 -4.97
CA TRP A 163 -7.80 12.05 -4.75
C TRP A 163 -8.05 11.83 -3.26
N GLU A 164 -9.14 11.14 -2.94
CA GLU A 164 -9.54 10.87 -1.56
C GLU A 164 -8.66 9.79 -0.93
N ILE A 165 -8.22 10.03 0.31
CA ILE A 165 -7.51 9.06 1.14
C ILE A 165 -8.25 8.91 2.46
N VAL A 166 -8.59 7.66 2.80
CA VAL A 166 -9.14 7.30 4.11
C VAL A 166 -7.99 7.08 5.08
N TYR A 167 -7.91 7.92 6.10
CA TYR A 167 -6.90 7.79 7.15
C TYR A 167 -7.37 6.85 8.25
N LEU A 168 -6.55 5.85 8.55
CA LEU A 168 -6.85 4.80 9.51
C LEU A 168 -5.98 4.96 10.76
N ASP A 169 -6.55 4.68 11.92
CA ASP A 169 -5.83 4.57 13.18
C ASP A 169 -5.19 3.18 13.30
N GLY A 170 -3.90 3.09 13.00
CA GLY A 170 -3.11 1.86 13.08
C GLY A 170 -2.84 1.37 14.50
N THR A 171 -3.33 2.06 15.54
CA THR A 171 -3.28 1.60 16.93
C THR A 171 -4.40 0.61 17.26
N LYS A 172 -5.47 0.58 16.45
CA LYS A 172 -6.56 -0.40 16.53
C LYS A 172 -6.06 -1.83 16.32
N SER A 173 -6.88 -2.80 16.72
CA SER A 173 -6.59 -4.22 16.49
C SER A 173 -6.62 -4.56 15.00
N ALA A 174 -5.94 -5.63 14.62
CA ALA A 174 -5.94 -6.11 13.22
C ALA A 174 -7.35 -6.52 12.74
N GLU A 175 -8.21 -6.97 13.65
CA GLU A 175 -9.59 -7.34 13.35
C GLU A 175 -10.47 -6.09 13.12
N ASP A 176 -10.32 -5.07 13.96
CA ASP A 176 -11.09 -3.83 13.83
C ASP A 176 -10.73 -3.08 12.55
N LEU A 177 -9.42 -2.97 12.26
CA LEU A 177 -8.95 -2.38 10.99
C LEU A 177 -9.45 -3.15 9.78
N PHE A 178 -9.46 -4.49 9.85
CA PHE A 178 -10.00 -5.31 8.77
C PHE A 178 -11.50 -5.03 8.57
N LYS A 179 -12.31 -5.05 9.63
CA LYS A 179 -13.76 -4.80 9.53
C LYS A 179 -14.06 -3.44 8.93
N GLU A 180 -13.42 -2.38 9.47
CA GLU A 180 -13.58 -1.00 9.00
C GLU A 180 -13.27 -0.86 7.50
N VAL A 181 -12.14 -1.42 7.06
CA VAL A 181 -11.70 -1.33 5.67
C VAL A 181 -12.51 -2.24 4.74
N TYR A 182 -12.91 -3.41 5.22
CA TYR A 182 -13.72 -4.34 4.44
C TYR A 182 -15.13 -3.76 4.18
N GLU A 183 -15.77 -3.19 5.21
CA GLU A 183 -17.08 -2.57 5.09
C GLU A 183 -17.09 -1.40 4.09
N ASP A 184 -16.07 -0.54 4.13
CA ASP A 184 -15.89 0.54 3.16
C ASP A 184 -15.67 -0.01 1.74
N LEU A 185 -14.75 -0.98 1.60
CA LEU A 185 -14.38 -1.53 0.31
C LEU A 185 -15.54 -2.24 -0.41
N ILE A 186 -16.38 -2.98 0.32
CA ILE A 186 -17.55 -3.64 -0.27
C ILE A 186 -18.55 -2.62 -0.80
N GLN A 187 -18.73 -1.48 -0.11
CA GLN A 187 -19.58 -0.38 -0.60
C GLN A 187 -19.00 0.25 -1.86
N GLU A 188 -17.69 0.52 -1.91
CA GLU A 188 -17.03 1.07 -3.10
C GLU A 188 -17.08 0.11 -4.30
N LEU A 189 -16.89 -1.19 -4.07
CA LEU A 189 -17.04 -2.23 -5.09
C LEU A 189 -18.48 -2.29 -5.63
N ALA A 190 -19.49 -2.17 -4.76
CA ALA A 190 -20.89 -2.13 -5.17
C ALA A 190 -21.21 -0.90 -6.04
N LYS A 191 -20.69 0.29 -5.66
CA LYS A 191 -20.80 1.52 -6.46
C LYS A 191 -20.19 1.33 -7.86
N GLN A 192 -19.01 0.70 -7.96
CA GLN A 192 -18.36 0.45 -9.25
C GLN A 192 -19.15 -0.53 -10.14
N LYS A 193 -19.87 -1.49 -9.55
CA LYS A 193 -20.78 -2.38 -10.27
C LYS A 193 -22.12 -1.72 -10.68
N GLY A 194 -22.37 -0.48 -10.25
CA GLY A 194 -23.66 0.18 -10.46
C GLY A 194 -24.80 -0.36 -9.59
N LEU A 195 -24.48 -1.14 -8.55
CA LEU A 195 -25.44 -1.62 -7.56
C LEU A 195 -25.61 -0.53 -6.49
N HIS A 196 -26.76 0.13 -6.45
CA HIS A 196 -27.13 0.95 -5.30
C HIS A 196 -27.34 0.04 -4.09
N VAL A 197 -26.48 0.16 -3.08
CA VAL A 197 -26.67 -0.47 -1.78
C VAL A 197 -27.78 0.30 -1.07
N THR A 198 -29.01 -0.21 -1.10
CA THR A 198 -30.10 0.27 -0.25
C THR A 198 -29.77 -0.05 1.20
N THR A 199 -29.87 1.00 2.03
CA THR A 199 -29.58 1.02 3.47
C THR A 199 -30.57 0.17 4.26
#